data_AF-A0A0S7WSS4-F1
#
_entry.id   AF-A0A0S7WSS4-F1
#
_cell.length_a   1.000
_cell.length_b   1.000
_cell.length_c   1.000
_cell.angle_alpha   90.00
_cell.angle_beta   90.00
_cell.angle_gamma   90.00
#
_symmetry.space_group_name_H-M   'P 1'
#
loop_
_entity.id
_entity.type
_entity.pdbx_description
1 polymer ?
#
loop_
_entity_poly.entity_id
_entity_poly.type
_entity_poly.pdbx_seq_one_letter_code
_entity_poly.pdbx_strand_id
1 'polypeptide(L)'
;MRRVWKGARYQEKGSSREASKVFNIKVELVYLNPDYYLELLQNNEITEQGLLLCSKLKPQQPLLPEFRIRWDEKGDHLNVDMISDEGCQDDWKNETHGYKGHRSQKASDRLGRAFNLLITTPDLKAFEGVISFNLARDAKATVTIGVHASADVHDGKG
;
A
#
# COMPACT_ATOMS: atom_id res chain seq x y z
N MET A 1 23.35 25.42 -0.71
CA MET A 1 22.69 24.70 -1.82
C MET A 1 21.40 24.06 -1.31
N ARG A 2 20.24 24.62 -1.66
CA ARG A 2 18.92 24.02 -1.34
C ARG A 2 18.49 23.17 -2.54
N ARG A 3 18.30 21.86 -2.35
CA ARG A 3 17.73 20.98 -3.39
C ARG A 3 16.23 21.21 -3.43
N VAL A 4 15.76 21.86 -4.49
CA VAL A 4 14.35 22.00 -4.83
C VAL A 4 13.87 20.65 -5.37
N TRP A 5 12.99 19.98 -4.64
CA TRP A 5 12.27 18.79 -5.11
C TRP A 5 11.33 19.18 -6.26
N LYS A 6 11.56 18.65 -7.46
CA LYS A 6 10.64 18.79 -8.60
C LYS A 6 9.60 17.66 -8.56
N GLY A 7 8.52 17.87 -7.82
CA GLY A 7 7.30 17.09 -7.96
C GLY A 7 6.55 17.52 -9.21
N ALA A 8 6.81 16.89 -10.34
CA ALA A 8 6.04 17.09 -11.57
C ALA A 8 6.24 15.92 -12.54
N ARG A 9 5.58 14.77 -12.29
CA ARG A 9 5.22 13.77 -13.30
C ARG A 9 4.01 12.97 -12.83
N TYR A 10 2.86 13.61 -12.74
CA TYR A 10 1.59 12.90 -12.64
C TYR A 10 0.60 13.53 -13.59
N GLN A 11 0.85 13.41 -14.89
CA GLN A 11 -0.20 13.48 -15.89
C GLN A 11 0.08 12.51 -17.05
N GLU A 12 -1.00 11.79 -17.38
CA GLU A 12 -1.28 11.06 -18.61
C GLU A 12 -0.49 9.77 -18.89
N LYS A 13 -1.14 8.64 -18.57
CA LYS A 13 -1.27 7.47 -19.46
C LYS A 13 -2.31 6.48 -18.94
N GLY A 14 -3.33 6.22 -19.77
CA GLY A 14 -4.17 5.02 -19.88
C GLY A 14 -4.64 4.29 -18.61
N SER A 15 -5.97 4.21 -18.41
CA SER A 15 -6.68 3.27 -17.52
C SER A 15 -5.84 2.70 -16.37
N SER A 16 -5.74 3.41 -15.24
CA SER A 16 -5.00 2.90 -14.09
C SER A 16 -5.59 1.55 -13.66
N ARG A 17 -4.80 0.49 -13.78
CA ARG A 17 -5.08 -0.83 -13.21
C ARG A 17 -4.81 -0.87 -11.70
N GLU A 18 -4.41 0.24 -11.08
CA GLU A 18 -3.99 0.29 -9.68
C GLU A 18 -5.16 -0.03 -8.74
N ALA A 19 -4.84 -0.62 -7.59
CA ALA A 19 -5.84 -0.99 -6.62
C ALA A 19 -6.40 0.27 -5.95
N SER A 20 -7.73 0.42 -5.95
CA SER A 20 -8.44 1.55 -5.37
C SER A 20 -8.73 1.38 -3.88
N LYS A 21 -8.74 0.13 -3.39
CA LYS A 21 -9.14 -0.17 -2.01
C LYS A 21 -8.64 -1.53 -1.55
N VAL A 22 -8.37 -1.65 -0.25
CA VAL A 22 -8.22 -2.93 0.46
C VAL A 22 -9.52 -3.27 1.19
N PHE A 23 -9.97 -4.52 1.11
CA PHE A 23 -11.17 -4.98 1.81
C PHE A 23 -11.03 -6.44 2.27
N ASN A 24 -11.97 -6.90 3.11
CA ASN A 24 -11.95 -8.24 3.72
C ASN A 24 -10.63 -8.55 4.44
N ILE A 25 -10.09 -7.57 5.17
CA ILE A 25 -8.87 -7.75 5.94
C ILE A 25 -9.14 -8.76 7.05
N LYS A 26 -8.35 -9.83 7.09
CA LYS A 26 -8.36 -10.86 8.13
C LYS A 26 -6.99 -10.95 8.76
N VAL A 27 -6.98 -11.15 10.08
CA VAL A 27 -5.75 -11.30 10.85
C VAL A 27 -5.83 -12.57 11.67
N GLU A 28 -4.88 -13.46 11.44
CA GLU A 28 -4.64 -14.63 12.27
C GLU A 28 -3.49 -14.31 13.21
N LEU A 29 -3.88 -13.91 14.42
CA LEU A 29 -2.96 -13.42 15.42
C LEU A 29 -2.23 -14.57 16.11
N VAL A 30 -0.90 -14.52 16.11
CA VAL A 30 -0.06 -15.40 16.92
C VAL A 30 0.34 -14.70 18.21
N TYR A 31 0.69 -13.41 18.13
CA TYR A 31 1.07 -12.61 19.27
C TYR A 31 0.78 -11.11 19.04
N LEU A 32 0.25 -10.45 20.07
CA LEU A 32 0.13 -8.99 20.15
C LEU A 32 0.71 -8.54 21.50
N ASN A 33 1.64 -7.60 21.46
CA ASN A 33 2.15 -7.00 22.69
C ASN A 33 1.04 -6.22 23.42
N PRO A 34 0.89 -6.37 24.74
CA PRO A 34 -0.18 -5.72 25.51
C PRO A 34 -0.13 -4.18 25.48
N ASP A 35 1.01 -3.57 25.18
CA ASP A 35 1.15 -2.11 25.02
C ASP A 35 0.68 -1.62 23.65
N TYR A 36 0.09 -2.49 22.84
CA TYR A 36 -0.39 -2.18 21.50
C TYR A 36 -1.84 -2.60 21.30
N TYR A 37 -2.50 -1.94 20.36
CA TYR A 37 -3.75 -2.41 19.79
C TYR A 37 -3.69 -2.37 18.27
N LEU A 38 -4.39 -3.31 17.63
CA LEU A 38 -4.47 -3.41 16.18
C LEU A 38 -5.74 -2.72 15.69
N GLU A 39 -5.58 -1.68 14.88
CA GLU A 39 -6.66 -0.99 14.19
C GLU A 39 -6.74 -1.51 12.75
N LEU A 40 -7.80 -2.26 12.43
CA LEU A 40 -8.11 -2.69 11.07
C LEU A 40 -8.93 -1.61 10.37
N LEU A 41 -8.48 -1.17 9.21
CA LEU A 41 -9.15 -0.12 8.48
C LEU A 41 -10.00 -0.74 7.36
N GLN A 42 -11.31 -0.53 7.39
CA GLN A 42 -12.27 -1.21 6.51
C GLN A 42 -12.48 -0.50 5.16
N ASN A 43 -12.13 0.79 5.05
CA ASN A 43 -12.34 1.62 3.87
C ASN A 43 -11.14 2.55 3.68
N ASN A 44 -10.13 2.08 2.96
CA ASN A 44 -8.85 2.77 2.91
C ASN A 44 -8.73 3.51 1.59
N GLU A 45 -8.53 4.82 1.68
CA GLU A 45 -8.22 5.65 0.53
C GLU A 45 -6.77 5.42 0.10
N ILE A 46 -6.54 5.32 -1.22
CA ILE A 46 -5.19 5.34 -1.80
C ILE A 46 -4.52 6.64 -1.38
N THR A 47 -3.31 6.57 -0.79
CA THR A 47 -2.50 7.79 -0.67
C THR A 47 -2.05 8.23 -2.06
N GLU A 48 -1.74 9.51 -2.26
CA GLU A 48 -1.25 10.04 -3.55
C GLU A 48 -0.04 9.27 -4.13
N GLN A 49 0.65 8.45 -3.33
CA GLN A 49 1.77 7.60 -3.74
C GLN A 49 1.37 6.20 -4.23
N GLY A 50 0.08 5.85 -4.27
CA GLY A 50 -0.39 4.51 -4.67
C GLY A 50 -0.23 3.44 -3.59
N LEU A 51 -0.07 3.85 -2.32
CA LEU A 51 0.06 2.94 -1.19
C LEU A 51 -1.28 2.87 -0.45
N LEU A 52 -1.78 1.65 -0.25
CA LEU A 52 -3.02 1.42 0.47
C LEU A 52 -2.69 1.03 1.91
N LEU A 53 -3.10 1.85 2.87
CA LEU A 53 -2.99 1.47 4.28
C LEU A 53 -3.96 0.33 4.58
N CYS A 54 -3.50 -0.76 5.20
CA CYS A 54 -4.33 -1.92 5.55
C CYS A 54 -4.75 -1.85 7.03
N SER A 55 -3.78 -1.61 7.89
CA SER A 55 -3.98 -1.58 9.34
C SER A 55 -2.91 -0.74 10.03
N LYS A 56 -3.14 -0.41 11.29
CA LYS A 56 -2.18 0.25 12.16
C LYS A 56 -2.00 -0.55 13.44
N LEU A 57 -0.76 -0.71 13.86
CA LEU A 57 -0.44 -1.15 15.21
C LEU A 57 -0.15 0.10 16.03
N LYS A 58 -1.08 0.47 16.89
CA LYS A 58 -1.01 1.72 17.65
C LYS A 58 -0.53 1.44 19.07
N PRO A 59 0.47 2.19 19.54
CA PRO A 59 0.93 2.07 20.90
C PRO A 59 -0.11 2.67 21.86
N GLN A 60 -0.20 2.09 23.05
CA GLN A 60 -0.94 2.65 24.18
C GLN A 60 -0.09 3.65 24.97
N GLN A 61 1.24 3.57 24.83
CA GLN A 61 2.20 4.44 25.49
C GLN A 61 2.86 5.40 24.49
N PRO A 62 3.03 6.71 24.80
CA PRO A 62 3.58 7.68 23.84
C PRO A 62 5.00 7.41 23.33
N LEU A 63 5.83 6.71 24.11
CA LEU A 63 7.24 6.46 23.76
C LEU A 63 7.45 5.29 22.80
N LEU A 64 6.40 4.51 22.54
CA LEU A 64 6.48 3.35 21.66
C LEU A 64 6.14 3.76 20.22
N PRO A 65 6.78 3.15 19.20
CA PRO A 65 6.52 3.50 17.81
C PRO A 65 5.13 3.02 17.34
N GLU A 66 4.47 3.78 16.47
CA GLU A 66 3.33 3.31 15.68
C GLU A 66 3.83 2.56 14.44
N PHE A 67 3.19 1.45 14.09
CA PHE A 67 3.47 0.73 12.84
C PHE A 67 2.31 0.81 11.86
N ARG A 68 2.59 1.21 10.62
CA ARG A 68 1.60 1.32 9.54
C ARG A 68 1.83 0.22 8.54
N ILE A 69 0.85 -0.66 8.40
CA ILE A 69 0.91 -1.78 7.48
C ILE A 69 0.28 -1.36 6.16
N ARG A 70 1.06 -1.31 5.09
CA ARG A 70 0.65 -0.79 3.76
C ARG A 70 0.87 -1.81 2.65
N TRP A 71 -0.07 -1.88 1.72
CA TRP A 71 0.10 -2.52 0.44
C TRP A 71 0.86 -1.61 -0.54
N ASP A 72 1.92 -2.15 -1.13
CA ASP A 72 2.62 -1.57 -2.27
C ASP A 72 2.21 -2.30 -3.55
N GLU A 73 1.41 -1.62 -4.35
CA GLU A 73 0.90 -2.12 -5.62
C GLU A 73 2.01 -2.42 -6.64
N LYS A 74 3.10 -1.65 -6.66
CA LYS A 74 4.17 -1.82 -7.65
C LYS A 74 5.05 -3.00 -7.31
N GLY A 75 5.28 -3.22 -6.02
CA GLY A 75 6.10 -4.34 -5.55
C GLY A 75 5.32 -5.62 -5.25
N ASP A 76 3.99 -5.63 -5.41
CA ASP A 76 3.09 -6.76 -5.04
C ASP A 76 3.39 -7.32 -3.63
N HIS A 77 3.67 -6.43 -2.68
CA HIS A 77 4.06 -6.80 -1.32
C HIS A 77 3.46 -5.87 -0.27
N LEU A 78 3.51 -6.35 0.96
CA LEU A 78 3.07 -5.60 2.12
C LEU A 78 4.29 -5.09 2.89
N ASN A 79 4.34 -3.78 3.08
CA ASN A 79 5.36 -3.08 3.85
C ASN A 79 4.81 -2.65 5.20
N VAL A 80 5.71 -2.52 6.16
CA VAL A 80 5.40 -1.94 7.46
C VAL A 80 6.31 -0.74 7.67
N ASP A 81 5.72 0.43 7.90
CA ASP A 81 6.46 1.63 8.24
C ASP A 81 6.39 1.88 9.74
N MET A 82 7.54 2.17 10.32
CA MET A 82 7.63 2.58 11.71
C MET A 82 7.59 4.11 11.79
N ILE A 83 6.68 4.63 12.60
CA ILE A 83 6.56 6.05 12.93
C ILE A 83 7.07 6.23 14.36
N SER A 84 8.21 6.90 14.48
CA SER A 84 8.91 7.18 15.73
C SER A 84 9.53 8.58 15.69
N ASP A 85 9.85 9.12 16.87
CA ASP A 85 10.33 10.50 17.02
C ASP A 85 11.84 10.67 16.71
N GLU A 86 12.62 9.58 16.62
CA GLU A 86 14.10 9.65 16.47
C GLU A 86 14.67 8.63 15.48
N GLY A 87 15.98 8.77 15.17
CA GLY A 87 16.75 8.22 14.04
C GLY A 87 16.80 6.70 13.80
N CYS A 88 15.88 5.92 14.38
CA CYS A 88 15.76 4.48 14.15
C CYS A 88 15.05 4.10 12.84
N GLN A 89 14.58 5.08 12.04
CA GLN A 89 13.93 4.80 10.75
C GLN A 89 14.85 4.10 9.75
N ASP A 90 16.14 4.44 9.73
CA ASP A 90 17.09 3.82 8.81
C ASP A 90 17.42 2.39 9.24
N ASP A 91 17.53 2.14 10.54
CA ASP A 91 17.69 0.78 11.07
C ASP A 91 16.46 -0.09 10.80
N TRP A 92 15.26 0.49 10.92
CA TRP A 92 14.01 -0.18 10.57
C TRP A 92 13.96 -0.55 9.08
N LYS A 93 14.23 0.40 8.19
CA LYS A 93 14.19 0.16 6.73
C LYS A 93 15.20 -0.88 6.27
N ASN A 94 16.35 -0.94 6.93
CA ASN A 94 17.43 -1.89 6.61
C ASN A 94 17.38 -3.16 7.46
N GLU A 95 16.45 -3.26 8.41
CA GLU A 95 16.30 -4.35 9.38
C GLU A 95 17.61 -4.69 10.12
N THR A 96 18.32 -3.66 10.57
CA THR A 96 19.59 -3.76 11.30
C THR A 96 19.39 -3.61 12.81
N HIS A 97 20.43 -3.92 13.60
CA HIS A 97 20.45 -3.70 15.06
C HIS A 97 19.29 -4.32 15.87
N GLY A 98 18.65 -5.39 15.36
CA GLY A 98 17.54 -6.06 16.04
C GLY A 98 16.15 -5.62 15.58
N TYR A 99 16.05 -4.60 14.73
CA TYR A 99 14.80 -4.25 14.06
C TYR A 99 14.44 -5.26 12.98
N LYS A 100 13.17 -5.67 12.91
CA LYS A 100 12.64 -6.59 11.89
C LYS A 100 11.15 -6.33 11.63
N GLY A 101 10.73 -6.54 10.38
CA GLY A 101 9.32 -6.52 10.00
C GLY A 101 8.95 -5.44 9.00
N HIS A 102 9.91 -4.63 8.53
CA HIS A 102 9.68 -3.64 7.49
C HIS A 102 9.18 -4.30 6.22
N ARG A 103 9.75 -5.47 5.86
CA ARG A 103 9.34 -6.27 4.72
C ARG A 103 8.65 -7.54 5.19
N SER A 104 7.39 -7.68 4.85
CA SER A 104 6.65 -8.92 5.12
C SER A 104 7.08 -10.05 4.18
N GLN A 105 6.88 -11.29 4.62
CA GLN A 105 7.03 -12.46 3.76
C GLN A 105 5.67 -12.94 3.31
N LYS A 106 5.50 -13.24 2.03
CA LYS A 106 4.27 -13.86 1.52
C LYS A 106 4.12 -15.25 2.13
N ALA A 107 2.94 -15.58 2.64
CA ALA A 107 2.63 -16.90 3.17
C ALA A 107 2.45 -17.88 2.00
N SER A 108 3.40 -18.79 1.81
CA SER A 108 3.45 -19.72 0.66
C SER A 108 2.41 -20.84 0.72
N ASP A 109 1.92 -21.13 1.92
CA ASP A 109 0.92 -22.14 2.23
C ASP A 109 -0.53 -21.65 2.07
N ARG A 110 -0.72 -20.39 1.67
CA ARG A 110 -2.04 -19.75 1.60
C ARG A 110 -2.33 -19.21 0.21
N LEU A 111 -3.59 -19.37 -0.20
CA LEU A 111 -4.09 -18.79 -1.44
C LEU A 111 -4.34 -17.29 -1.28
N GLY A 112 -4.04 -16.52 -2.33
CA GLY A 112 -4.32 -15.09 -2.39
C GLY A 112 -3.22 -14.21 -1.80
N ARG A 113 -3.63 -13.07 -1.24
CA ARG A 113 -2.73 -12.09 -0.60
C ARG A 113 -2.72 -12.35 0.89
N ALA A 114 -1.79 -13.19 1.33
CA ALA A 114 -1.54 -13.48 2.73
C ALA A 114 -0.05 -13.27 3.03
N PHE A 115 0.24 -12.59 4.13
CA PHE A 115 1.59 -12.18 4.49
C PHE A 115 1.86 -12.48 5.97
N ASN A 116 2.97 -13.16 6.22
CA ASN A 116 3.53 -13.35 7.54
C ASN A 116 4.18 -12.04 7.99
N LEU A 117 3.78 -11.58 9.16
CA LEU A 117 4.30 -10.39 9.80
C LEU A 117 4.93 -10.76 11.13
N LEU A 118 6.16 -10.29 11.31
CA LEU A 118 6.88 -10.31 12.57
C LEU A 118 7.47 -8.91 12.76
N ILE A 119 6.88 -8.13 13.68
CA ILE A 119 7.29 -6.76 13.97
C ILE A 119 8.03 -6.77 15.29
N THR A 120 9.33 -6.47 15.23
CA THR A 120 10.23 -6.49 16.38
C THR A 120 11.15 -5.27 16.34
N THR A 121 11.30 -4.60 17.47
CA THR A 121 12.38 -3.64 17.74
C THR A 121 13.43 -4.33 18.63
N PRO A 122 14.59 -3.70 18.89
CA PRO A 122 15.63 -4.30 19.74
C PRO A 122 15.11 -4.72 21.12
N ASP A 123 14.16 -3.95 21.67
CA ASP A 123 13.70 -4.10 23.05
C ASP A 123 12.36 -4.86 23.15
N LEU A 124 11.61 -4.97 22.06
CA LEU A 124 10.27 -5.56 22.12
C LEU A 124 9.83 -6.25 20.83
N LYS A 125 9.09 -7.34 20.99
CA LYS A 125 8.23 -7.89 19.94
C LYS A 125 6.88 -7.20 20.03
N ALA A 126 6.43 -6.57 18.95
CA ALA A 126 5.18 -5.82 18.93
C ALA A 126 4.03 -6.69 18.40
N PHE A 127 4.30 -7.51 17.37
CA PHE A 127 3.28 -8.28 16.67
C PHE A 127 3.87 -9.51 15.99
N GLU A 128 3.10 -10.60 15.97
CA GLU A 128 3.30 -11.74 15.07
C GLU A 128 1.97 -12.28 14.59
N GLY A 129 1.87 -12.58 13.30
CA GLY A 129 0.69 -13.22 12.74
C GLY A 129 0.66 -13.18 11.22
N VAL A 130 -0.49 -13.57 10.67
CA VAL A 130 -0.75 -13.52 9.24
C VAL A 130 -1.83 -12.50 8.94
N ILE A 131 -1.56 -11.57 8.02
CA ILE A 131 -2.55 -10.64 7.49
C ILE A 131 -2.92 -11.07 6.07
N SER A 132 -4.22 -11.15 5.79
CA SER A 132 -4.75 -11.39 4.45
C SER A 132 -5.86 -10.43 4.07
N PHE A 133 -6.00 -10.15 2.78
CA PHE A 133 -6.97 -9.17 2.27
C PHE A 133 -7.22 -9.31 0.77
N ASN A 134 -8.24 -8.60 0.28
CA ASN A 134 -8.56 -8.45 -1.14
C ASN A 134 -8.31 -7.02 -1.61
N LEU A 135 -8.10 -6.85 -2.92
CA LEU A 135 -7.94 -5.54 -3.58
C LEU A 135 -9.10 -5.28 -4.53
N ALA A 136 -9.68 -4.08 -4.49
CA ALA A 136 -10.59 -3.59 -5.51
C ALA A 136 -9.81 -2.76 -6.53
N ARG A 137 -10.23 -2.76 -7.80
CA ARG A 137 -9.62 -2.00 -8.89
C ARG A 137 -10.72 -1.31 -9.67
N ASP A 138 -10.53 -0.03 -9.98
CA ASP A 138 -11.48 0.71 -10.78
C ASP A 138 -11.21 0.47 -12.27
N ALA A 139 -12.17 -0.08 -12.99
CA ALA A 139 -12.08 -0.20 -14.45
C ALA A 139 -12.62 1.08 -15.10
N LYS A 140 -11.76 1.91 -15.69
CA LYS A 140 -12.18 3.01 -16.57
C LYS A 140 -12.27 2.50 -18.00
N ALA A 141 -13.49 2.32 -18.51
CA ALA A 141 -13.73 2.05 -19.93
C ALA A 141 -13.88 3.38 -20.69
N THR A 142 -12.98 3.64 -21.64
CA THR A 142 -13.13 4.74 -22.60
C THR A 142 -13.83 4.21 -23.83
N VAL A 143 -15.04 4.70 -24.11
CA VAL A 143 -15.76 4.41 -25.36
C VAL A 143 -15.48 5.53 -26.34
N THR A 144 -14.79 5.22 -27.43
CA THR A 144 -14.61 6.16 -28.56
C THR A 144 -15.67 5.86 -29.61
N ILE A 145 -16.65 6.73 -29.78
CA ILE A 145 -17.62 6.66 -30.87
C ILE A 145 -17.05 7.46 -32.05
N GLY A 146 -16.58 6.76 -33.08
CA GLY A 146 -16.14 7.39 -34.33
C GLY A 146 -17.33 7.69 -35.23
N VAL A 147 -17.56 8.96 -35.56
CA VAL A 147 -18.53 9.35 -36.59
C VAL A 147 -17.79 9.42 -37.93
N HIS A 148 -18.06 8.46 -38.82
CA HIS A 148 -17.54 8.47 -40.18
C HIS A 148 -18.46 9.33 -41.04
N ALA A 149 -18.03 10.55 -41.39
CA ALA A 149 -18.69 11.35 -42.42
C ALA A 149 -17.97 11.12 -43.74
N SER A 150 -18.63 10.44 -44.68
CA SER A 150 -18.20 10.37 -46.07
C SER A 150 -18.93 11.45 -46.86
N ALA A 151 -18.19 12.38 -47.46
CA ALA A 151 -18.72 13.32 -48.44
C ALA A 151 -18.35 12.81 -49.85
N ASP A 152 -19.35 12.41 -50.62
CA ASP A 152 -19.20 12.15 -52.05
C ASP A 152 -19.28 13.46 -52.83
N VAL A 153 -18.34 13.64 -53.76
CA VAL A 153 -18.20 14.80 -54.64
C VAL A 153 -19.05 14.60 -55.89
N HIS A 154 -19.72 15.64 -56.38
CA HIS A 154 -20.18 15.69 -57.77
C HIS A 154 -19.54 16.88 -58.49
N ASP A 155 -18.56 16.54 -59.33
CA ASP A 155 -17.98 17.42 -60.35
C ASP A 155 -18.95 17.46 -61.54
N GLY A 156 -19.51 18.63 -61.81
CA GLY A 156 -20.44 18.86 -62.92
C GLY A 156 -19.96 20.00 -63.78
N LYS A 157 -19.14 19.70 -64.79
CA LYS A 157 -18.85 20.61 -65.90
C LYS A 157 -20.09 20.78 -66.77
N GLY A 158 -20.43 22.02 -67.09
CA GLY A 158 -21.35 22.44 -68.15
C GLY A 158 -20.92 23.78 -68.70
#